data_AF-A0A5C6SSN6-F1
#
_entry.id   AF-A0A5C6SSN6-F1
#
_cell.length_a   1.000
_cell.length_b   1.000
_cell.length_c   1.000
_cell.angle_alpha   90.00
_cell.angle_beta   90.00
_cell.angle_gamma   90.00
#
_symmetry.space_group_name_H-M   'P 1'
#
loop_
_entity.id
_entity.type
_entity.pdbx_description
1 polymer ?
#
loop_
_entity_poly.entity_id
_entity_poly.type
_entity_poly.pdbx_seq_one_letter_code
_entity_poly.pdbx_strand_id
1 'polypeptide(L)'
;MRSSRISRDASKLFDRTAEPISPPRRLTRSALAKFAFTSTEESKPTLADIEDSGGPARKRRRVVVTKTEISTSAQGVKPEVVDEALDDIPSPPAKVRRVRKPARKAFDATTGETKMEPPSDWEAVYDTVRKMRAPGGRAYGAAVDTMGCERLADRNASPKDQRFHTLVALMLSSQTKDTVNAVVMKKMQTELPPFEPGAPPGLNLNNILAIDPKLLNEFIWAVGFHNNKTKYIKQTAEILRDKWDGDIPNTIEGLVSLPGVGPKMAYLCMSVAWGKHLGIGVDVHVHRITNLWGWHKTKNPEETRTTLQSWLPQDRWHEINHLLVGLGQSVCLPVGRKCGECDLGLEGLCKAADRAKVSAGRQLKAEKIESEAQNDTLVKTEVSQNIVIKEEGVV
;
A
#
# COMPACT_ATOMS: atom_id res chain seq x y z
N MET A 1 24.58 82.43 -17.78
CA MET A 1 23.15 82.19 -18.11
C MET A 1 23.00 80.70 -18.39
N ARG A 2 22.57 79.91 -17.40
CA ARG A 2 21.20 79.37 -17.24
C ARG A 2 20.64 78.72 -18.52
N SER A 3 20.85 77.42 -18.63
CA SER A 3 19.96 76.42 -19.26
C SER A 3 20.06 75.17 -18.38
N SER A 4 19.30 75.11 -17.29
CA SER A 4 17.92 74.59 -17.15
C SER A 4 17.95 73.17 -16.55
N ARG A 5 17.49 73.08 -15.30
CA ARG A 5 17.51 71.90 -14.41
C ARG A 5 16.47 70.82 -14.80
N ILE A 6 16.12 70.72 -16.08
CA ILE A 6 15.11 69.76 -16.57
C ILE A 6 15.73 68.64 -17.42
N SER A 7 17.00 68.77 -17.84
CA SER A 7 17.69 67.71 -18.63
C SER A 7 18.57 66.77 -17.79
N ARG A 8 18.59 66.89 -16.47
CA ARG A 8 19.39 66.02 -15.57
C ARG A 8 18.57 65.02 -14.74
N ASP A 9 17.24 65.17 -14.72
CA ASP A 9 16.35 64.23 -14.01
C ASP A 9 15.71 63.18 -14.92
N ALA A 10 15.79 63.31 -16.25
CA ALA A 10 15.35 62.26 -17.18
C ALA A 10 16.36 61.12 -17.37
N SER A 11 17.65 61.35 -17.06
CA SER A 11 18.72 60.35 -17.21
C SER A 11 19.06 59.61 -15.91
N LYS A 12 18.32 59.84 -14.81
CA LYS A 12 18.43 59.05 -13.56
C LYS A 12 17.21 58.17 -13.28
N LEU A 13 16.20 58.22 -14.13
CA LEU A 13 14.99 57.37 -14.05
C LEU A 13 15.00 56.19 -15.03
N PHE A 14 15.97 56.12 -15.96
CA PHE A 14 16.13 54.99 -16.89
C PHE A 14 17.31 54.04 -16.56
N ASP A 15 18.09 54.31 -15.51
CA ASP A 15 19.24 53.47 -15.10
C ASP A 15 19.01 52.72 -13.77
N ARG A 16 17.75 52.58 -13.33
CA ARG A 16 17.39 51.84 -12.10
C ARG A 16 16.44 50.66 -12.29
N THR A 17 16.25 50.20 -13.53
CA THR A 17 15.50 48.97 -13.83
C THR A 17 16.23 48.12 -14.85
N ALA A 18 17.39 47.59 -14.44
CA ALA A 18 18.08 46.53 -15.16
C ALA A 18 18.88 45.68 -14.16
N GLU A 19 18.18 44.91 -13.33
CA GLU A 19 18.80 43.74 -12.71
C GLU A 19 18.88 42.61 -13.76
N PRO A 20 20.01 41.89 -13.84
CA PRO A 20 20.11 40.76 -14.76
C PRO A 20 19.13 39.66 -14.31
N ILE A 21 18.16 39.36 -15.18
CA ILE A 21 17.22 38.24 -15.03
C ILE A 21 18.04 36.94 -14.95
N SER A 22 18.12 36.39 -13.75
CA SER A 22 18.67 35.08 -13.49
C SER A 22 17.77 34.00 -14.12
N PRO A 23 18.31 32.94 -14.74
CA PRO A 23 17.49 31.87 -15.30
C PRO A 23 16.71 31.14 -14.18
N PRO A 24 15.52 30.58 -14.45
CA PRO A 24 14.73 29.90 -13.43
C PRO A 24 15.53 28.74 -12.85
N ARG A 25 15.84 28.83 -11.55
CA ARG A 25 16.52 27.76 -10.79
C ARG A 25 15.68 26.49 -10.87
N ARG A 26 16.25 25.47 -11.51
CA ARG A 26 15.78 24.08 -11.46
C ARG A 26 15.61 23.68 -9.98
N LEU A 27 14.37 23.42 -9.55
CA LEU A 27 14.08 22.86 -8.23
C LEU A 27 14.71 21.46 -8.16
N THR A 28 15.80 21.35 -7.41
CA THR A 28 16.50 20.09 -7.16
C THR A 28 15.93 19.42 -5.91
N ARG A 29 16.06 18.09 -5.86
CA ARG A 29 15.61 17.17 -4.78
C ARG A 29 16.03 17.54 -3.35
N SER A 30 16.88 18.56 -3.15
CA SER A 30 17.45 18.95 -1.85
C SER A 30 16.58 19.91 -1.02
N ALA A 31 15.57 20.57 -1.59
CA ALA A 31 14.71 21.49 -0.84
C ALA A 31 13.79 20.80 0.19
N LEU A 32 13.58 19.47 0.07
CA LEU A 32 12.76 18.66 0.97
C LEU A 32 13.58 17.85 2.00
N ALA A 33 14.91 17.96 2.01
CA ALA A 33 15.79 17.05 2.76
C ALA A 33 16.71 17.75 3.79
N LYS A 34 16.32 18.90 4.33
CA LYS A 34 16.98 19.49 5.50
C LYS A 34 16.58 18.72 6.76
N PHE A 35 17.25 17.61 7.05
CA PHE A 35 17.62 17.13 8.40
C PHE A 35 18.43 15.83 8.25
N ALA A 36 19.65 15.90 7.74
CA ALA A 36 20.66 14.88 7.99
C ALA A 36 22.07 15.43 7.73
N PHE A 37 22.92 15.26 8.73
CA PHE A 37 24.31 15.66 8.80
C PHE A 37 25.22 14.79 7.90
N THR A 38 26.39 15.34 7.62
CA THR A 38 27.44 14.98 6.64
C THR A 38 28.37 13.82 7.03
N SER A 39 28.82 13.05 6.02
CA SER A 39 30.24 12.68 5.71
C SER A 39 30.26 11.80 4.42
N THR A 40 30.82 12.24 3.27
CA THR A 40 32.21 12.04 2.74
C THR A 40 32.68 10.57 2.84
N GLU A 41 33.08 9.83 1.79
CA GLU A 41 33.91 10.17 0.62
C GLU A 41 33.74 9.14 -0.54
N GLU A 42 34.34 9.45 -1.69
CA GLU A 42 34.20 8.81 -3.01
C GLU A 42 34.93 7.46 -3.18
N SER A 43 34.34 6.56 -3.98
CA SER A 43 35.06 5.74 -4.97
C SER A 43 34.08 5.03 -5.93
N LYS A 44 34.33 5.13 -7.24
CA LYS A 44 33.69 4.30 -8.29
C LYS A 44 34.19 2.85 -8.15
N PRO A 45 33.36 1.83 -8.41
CA PRO A 45 33.25 1.33 -9.79
C PRO A 45 31.85 0.87 -10.23
N THR A 46 31.74 0.70 -11.54
CA THR A 46 30.67 0.04 -12.30
C THR A 46 30.12 -1.21 -11.61
N LEU A 47 28.80 -1.28 -11.44
CA LEU A 47 28.09 -2.53 -11.17
C LEU A 47 26.91 -2.68 -12.13
N ALA A 48 26.86 -3.83 -12.79
CA ALA A 48 25.66 -4.34 -13.42
C ALA A 48 24.62 -4.63 -12.33
N ASP A 49 23.38 -4.19 -12.53
CA ASP A 49 22.25 -4.49 -11.66
C ASP A 49 21.92 -5.99 -11.79
N ILE A 50 22.44 -6.79 -10.85
CA ILE A 50 22.18 -8.22 -10.73
C ILE A 50 20.82 -8.45 -10.06
N GLU A 51 19.98 -9.25 -10.73
CA GLU A 51 18.77 -9.83 -10.17
C GLU A 51 19.05 -11.08 -9.32
N ASP A 52 18.21 -11.23 -8.30
CA ASP A 52 17.75 -12.44 -7.59
C ASP A 52 18.65 -13.68 -7.50
N SER A 53 19.34 -13.83 -6.37
CA SER A 53 19.61 -15.12 -5.69
C SER A 53 20.31 -14.92 -4.35
N GLY A 54 19.64 -15.22 -3.22
CA GLY A 54 20.28 -15.21 -1.90
C GLY A 54 19.41 -15.76 -0.78
N GLY A 55 19.60 -17.04 -0.46
CA GLY A 55 18.98 -17.75 0.66
C GLY A 55 19.35 -17.21 2.07
N PRO A 56 18.88 -17.87 3.15
CA PRO A 56 18.82 -17.26 4.47
C PRO A 56 20.21 -17.08 5.10
N ALA A 57 20.38 -15.93 5.76
CA ALA A 57 21.58 -15.56 6.51
C ALA A 57 21.98 -16.62 7.56
N ARG A 58 23.28 -16.95 7.57
CA ARG A 58 23.93 -17.85 8.54
C ARG A 58 23.77 -17.35 9.98
N LYS A 59 23.38 -18.28 10.87
CA LYS A 59 23.33 -18.13 12.33
C LYS A 59 24.71 -17.70 12.88
N ARG A 60 24.77 -16.60 13.63
CA ARG A 60 25.94 -16.28 14.47
C ARG A 60 25.96 -17.18 15.70
N ARG A 61 27.10 -17.85 15.87
CA ARG A 61 27.46 -18.81 16.92
C ARG A 61 27.72 -18.03 18.22
N ARG A 62 26.96 -18.33 19.28
CA ARG A 62 27.19 -17.78 20.63
C ARG A 62 28.39 -18.52 21.24
N VAL A 63 29.45 -17.78 21.58
CA VAL A 63 30.62 -18.31 22.28
C VAL A 63 30.27 -18.48 23.75
N VAL A 64 30.55 -19.67 24.27
CA VAL A 64 30.46 -20.06 25.68
C VAL A 64 31.78 -19.65 26.35
N VAL A 65 31.70 -18.91 27.45
CA VAL A 65 32.81 -18.77 28.41
C VAL A 65 32.26 -19.10 29.79
N THR A 66 32.85 -20.11 30.40
CA THR A 66 32.63 -20.63 31.75
C THR A 66 33.68 -20.11 32.74
N LYS A 67 33.34 -20.21 34.04
CA LYS A 67 34.12 -20.05 35.28
C LYS A 67 33.96 -18.68 35.99
N THR A 68 33.87 -18.56 37.31
CA THR A 68 33.65 -19.48 38.47
C THR A 68 33.23 -18.57 39.64
N GLU A 69 32.53 -19.16 40.59
CA GLU A 69 32.04 -18.67 41.89
C GLU A 69 33.02 -17.86 42.74
N ILE A 70 32.49 -16.87 43.47
CA ILE A 70 32.92 -16.48 44.83
C ILE A 70 31.67 -16.15 45.66
N SER A 71 31.58 -16.77 46.84
CA SER A 71 30.55 -16.57 47.86
C SER A 71 30.78 -15.32 48.69
N THR A 72 29.72 -14.64 49.13
CA THR A 72 29.63 -14.04 50.49
C THR A 72 28.17 -13.88 50.92
N SER A 73 27.95 -14.03 52.22
CA SER A 73 26.65 -14.20 52.89
C SER A 73 25.98 -12.90 53.35
N ALA A 74 24.67 -13.04 53.59
CA ALA A 74 23.87 -12.45 54.70
C ALA A 74 22.89 -11.30 54.41
N GLN A 75 21.60 -11.68 54.55
CA GLN A 75 20.48 -11.02 55.27
C GLN A 75 19.92 -9.67 54.79
N GLY A 76 18.59 -9.62 54.60
CA GLY A 76 17.82 -8.38 54.72
C GLY A 76 16.47 -8.28 53.99
N VAL A 77 15.40 -8.79 54.62
CA VAL A 77 14.00 -8.27 54.66
C VAL A 77 13.15 -8.20 53.36
N LYS A 78 12.06 -8.99 53.35
CA LYS A 78 10.84 -8.81 52.54
C LYS A 78 9.87 -7.84 53.24
N PRO A 79 9.11 -7.00 52.51
CA PRO A 79 7.82 -6.53 52.97
C PRO A 79 6.68 -7.40 52.41
N GLU A 80 5.88 -7.96 53.33
CA GLU A 80 4.52 -8.43 53.08
C GLU A 80 3.60 -7.21 52.97
N VAL A 81 2.80 -7.14 51.90
CA VAL A 81 1.58 -6.33 51.86
C VAL A 81 0.44 -7.33 51.68
N VAL A 82 -0.40 -7.37 52.71
CA VAL A 82 -1.66 -8.09 52.78
C VAL A 82 -2.68 -7.23 52.04
N ASP A 83 -3.20 -7.72 50.90
CA ASP A 83 -4.39 -7.14 50.28
C ASP A 83 -5.58 -8.01 50.64
N GLU A 84 -6.46 -7.43 51.45
CA GLU A 84 -7.76 -7.97 51.83
C GLU A 84 -8.69 -8.05 50.61
N ALA A 85 -9.59 -9.03 50.70
CA ALA A 85 -10.53 -9.43 49.68
C ALA A 85 -11.49 -8.31 49.25
N LEU A 86 -11.64 -8.16 47.92
CA LEU A 86 -12.86 -7.67 47.28
C LEU A 86 -13.25 -8.70 46.22
N ASP A 87 -14.10 -9.64 46.64
CA ASP A 87 -14.77 -10.59 45.75
C ASP A 87 -15.90 -9.90 44.96
N ASP A 88 -16.09 -10.43 43.75
CA ASP A 88 -17.33 -10.48 42.96
C ASP A 88 -17.85 -9.25 42.20
N ILE A 89 -17.22 -8.98 41.05
CA ILE A 89 -17.97 -8.67 39.82
C ILE A 89 -17.74 -9.83 38.83
N PRO A 90 -18.79 -10.58 38.42
CA PRO A 90 -18.63 -11.67 37.46
C PRO A 90 -18.17 -11.10 36.11
N SER A 91 -16.91 -11.35 35.76
CA SER A 91 -16.46 -11.19 34.38
C SER A 91 -17.29 -12.10 33.48
N PRO A 92 -17.85 -11.60 32.37
CA PRO A 92 -18.66 -12.41 31.46
C PRO A 92 -17.84 -13.63 30.98
N PRO A 93 -18.47 -14.79 30.78
CA PRO A 93 -17.75 -16.03 30.50
C PRO A 93 -16.86 -15.84 29.27
N ALA A 94 -15.56 -16.09 29.45
CA ALA A 94 -14.58 -15.99 28.38
C ALA A 94 -15.03 -16.90 27.22
N LYS A 95 -15.37 -16.30 26.07
CA LYS A 95 -15.73 -17.04 24.86
C LYS A 95 -14.67 -18.11 24.60
N VAL A 96 -15.09 -19.38 24.56
CA VAL A 96 -14.20 -20.52 24.28
C VAL A 96 -13.38 -20.21 23.04
N ARG A 97 -12.06 -20.08 23.22
CA ARG A 97 -11.16 -19.64 22.15
C ARG A 97 -11.06 -20.75 21.11
N ARG A 98 -11.87 -20.68 20.04
CA ARG A 98 -11.83 -21.65 18.94
C ARG A 98 -10.38 -21.77 18.43
N VAL A 99 -9.86 -23.01 18.42
CA VAL A 99 -8.51 -23.29 17.93
C VAL A 99 -8.50 -23.08 16.42
N ARG A 100 -7.80 -22.05 15.97
CA ARG A 100 -7.70 -21.72 14.55
C ARG A 100 -6.82 -22.72 13.83
N LYS A 101 -7.31 -23.22 12.69
CA LYS A 101 -6.57 -24.15 11.84
C LYS A 101 -6.19 -23.44 10.54
N PRO A 102 -4.90 -23.47 10.14
CA PRO A 102 -4.47 -22.94 8.84
C PRO A 102 -5.02 -23.82 7.71
N ALA A 103 -4.87 -23.34 6.46
CA ALA A 103 -5.13 -24.16 5.29
C ALA A 103 -4.26 -25.44 5.35
N ARG A 104 -4.88 -26.59 5.09
CA ARG A 104 -4.24 -27.90 5.26
C ARG A 104 -4.73 -28.88 4.23
N LYS A 105 -3.86 -29.80 3.82
CA LYS A 105 -4.26 -30.93 3.00
C LYS A 105 -5.04 -31.91 3.89
N ALA A 106 -6.28 -32.19 3.52
CA ALA A 106 -7.08 -33.26 4.09
C ALA A 106 -7.13 -34.40 3.07
N PHE A 107 -6.78 -35.59 3.53
CA PHE A 107 -6.95 -36.81 2.76
C PHE A 107 -8.33 -37.36 3.05
N ASP A 108 -9.16 -37.50 2.02
CA ASP A 108 -10.42 -38.21 2.13
C ASP A 108 -10.16 -39.70 1.87
N ALA A 109 -10.23 -40.48 2.94
CA ALA A 109 -9.99 -41.93 2.91
C ALA A 109 -11.00 -42.68 2.02
N THR A 110 -12.12 -42.05 1.68
CA THR A 110 -13.21 -42.64 0.90
C THR A 110 -13.03 -42.46 -0.61
N THR A 111 -12.52 -41.30 -1.02
CA THR A 111 -12.35 -40.94 -2.44
C THR A 111 -10.91 -41.09 -2.91
N GLY A 112 -9.95 -41.22 -1.98
CA GLY A 112 -8.51 -41.23 -2.28
C GLY A 112 -7.98 -39.87 -2.73
N GLU A 113 -8.82 -38.84 -2.75
CA GLU A 113 -8.46 -37.50 -3.18
C GLU A 113 -7.88 -36.68 -2.03
N THR A 114 -6.83 -35.91 -2.33
CA THR A 114 -6.27 -34.94 -1.38
C THR A 114 -6.86 -33.56 -1.69
N LYS A 115 -7.79 -33.10 -0.85
CA LYS A 115 -8.41 -31.77 -0.97
C LYS A 115 -7.74 -30.79 -0.02
N MET A 116 -7.51 -29.55 -0.45
CA MET A 116 -7.07 -28.51 0.47
C MET A 116 -8.28 -27.94 1.23
N GLU A 117 -8.27 -28.09 2.55
CA GLU A 117 -9.26 -27.44 3.42
C GLU A 117 -8.88 -25.97 3.64
N PRO A 118 -9.86 -25.05 3.56
CA PRO A 118 -9.61 -23.64 3.85
C PRO A 118 -9.36 -23.41 5.36
N PRO A 119 -8.72 -22.29 5.74
CA PRO A 119 -8.55 -21.93 7.16
C PRO A 119 -9.90 -21.78 7.87
N SER A 120 -10.02 -22.26 9.11
CA SER A 120 -11.33 -22.34 9.81
C SER A 120 -12.11 -21.02 9.95
N ASP A 121 -11.42 -19.89 9.93
CA ASP A 121 -11.94 -18.53 10.14
C ASP A 121 -11.77 -17.63 8.90
N TRP A 122 -11.45 -18.20 7.73
CA TRP A 122 -11.11 -17.42 6.54
C TRP A 122 -12.24 -16.48 6.10
N GLU A 123 -13.49 -16.96 6.10
CA GLU A 123 -14.65 -16.21 5.62
C GLU A 123 -14.98 -15.05 6.56
N ALA A 124 -15.00 -15.28 7.87
CA ALA A 124 -15.17 -14.24 8.86
C ALA A 124 -14.08 -13.16 8.77
N VAL A 125 -12.81 -13.57 8.58
CA VAL A 125 -11.71 -12.62 8.37
C VAL A 125 -11.91 -11.82 7.08
N TYR A 126 -12.30 -12.48 6.00
CA TYR A 126 -12.54 -11.85 4.70
C TYR A 126 -13.66 -10.81 4.77
N ASP A 127 -14.80 -11.18 5.34
CA ASP A 127 -15.98 -10.33 5.46
C ASP A 127 -15.74 -9.13 6.38
N THR A 128 -15.03 -9.31 7.49
CA THR A 128 -14.67 -8.19 8.36
C THR A 128 -13.76 -7.21 7.62
N VAL A 129 -12.80 -7.68 6.81
CA VAL A 129 -11.98 -6.78 5.97
C VAL A 129 -12.82 -6.09 4.90
N ARG A 130 -13.74 -6.80 4.26
CA ARG A 130 -14.65 -6.21 3.28
C ARG A 130 -15.47 -5.08 3.89
N LYS A 131 -15.99 -5.25 5.11
CA LYS A 131 -16.67 -4.20 5.88
C LYS A 131 -15.74 -3.03 6.22
N MET A 132 -14.51 -3.31 6.68
CA MET A 132 -13.52 -2.27 6.95
C MET A 132 -13.18 -1.43 5.71
N ARG A 133 -13.28 -2.04 4.51
CA ARG A 133 -13.00 -1.41 3.22
C ARG A 133 -14.23 -0.80 2.55
N ALA A 134 -15.43 -1.01 3.08
CA ALA A 134 -16.65 -0.36 2.61
C ALA A 134 -16.70 1.12 3.03
N PRO A 135 -17.50 1.98 2.36
CA PRO A 135 -17.64 3.38 2.73
C PRO A 135 -17.94 3.58 4.23
N GLY A 136 -17.20 4.48 4.88
CA GLY A 136 -17.28 4.71 6.33
C GLY A 136 -16.45 3.73 7.18
N GLY A 137 -15.90 2.67 6.59
CA GLY A 137 -15.00 1.74 7.25
C GLY A 137 -13.61 2.32 7.53
N ARG A 138 -12.92 1.77 8.53
CA ARG A 138 -11.60 2.24 9.00
C ARG A 138 -10.48 2.14 7.96
N ALA A 139 -10.63 1.25 6.99
CA ALA A 139 -9.66 1.03 5.92
C ALA A 139 -10.14 1.59 4.56
N TYR A 140 -11.25 2.33 4.52
CA TYR A 140 -11.76 2.99 3.33
C TYR A 140 -10.90 4.21 2.95
N GLY A 141 -10.89 4.58 1.66
CA GLY A 141 -10.15 5.75 1.17
C GLY A 141 -8.63 5.53 1.12
N ALA A 142 -8.20 4.28 0.94
CA ALA A 142 -6.80 3.97 0.70
C ALA A 142 -6.37 4.45 -0.70
N ALA A 143 -5.07 4.68 -0.91
CA ALA A 143 -4.56 5.15 -2.19
C ALA A 143 -4.95 4.22 -3.36
N VAL A 144 -4.96 2.90 -3.15
CA VAL A 144 -5.38 1.93 -4.17
C VAL A 144 -6.82 2.13 -4.67
N ASP A 145 -7.70 2.74 -3.87
CA ASP A 145 -9.13 2.95 -4.18
C ASP A 145 -9.34 3.92 -5.34
N THR A 146 -8.43 4.86 -5.51
CA THR A 146 -8.50 5.89 -6.56
C THR A 146 -7.30 5.86 -7.50
N MET A 147 -6.15 5.42 -7.00
CA MET A 147 -4.84 5.50 -7.67
C MET A 147 -4.20 4.12 -7.90
N GLY A 148 -4.91 3.03 -7.61
CA GLY A 148 -4.46 1.67 -7.90
C GLY A 148 -4.35 1.42 -9.41
N CYS A 149 -3.39 0.60 -9.82
CA CYS A 149 -3.07 0.34 -11.24
C CYS A 149 -4.29 -0.11 -12.07
N GLU A 150 -5.25 -0.79 -11.44
CA GLU A 150 -6.50 -1.24 -12.07
C GLU A 150 -7.45 -0.11 -12.48
N ARG A 151 -7.20 1.13 -12.02
CA ARG A 151 -8.03 2.32 -12.29
C ARG A 151 -7.33 3.36 -13.16
N LEU A 152 -6.06 3.15 -13.52
CA LEU A 152 -5.25 4.19 -14.19
C LEU A 152 -5.40 4.22 -15.71
N ALA A 153 -6.12 3.27 -16.32
CA ALA A 153 -6.42 3.33 -17.74
C ALA A 153 -7.41 4.47 -18.05
N ASP A 154 -7.09 5.32 -19.02
CA ASP A 154 -8.01 6.35 -19.49
C ASP A 154 -9.25 5.72 -20.15
N ARG A 155 -10.42 5.93 -19.54
CA ARG A 155 -11.70 5.37 -19.98
C ARG A 155 -12.16 5.90 -21.33
N ASN A 156 -11.63 7.04 -21.77
CA ASN A 156 -11.97 7.65 -23.06
C ASN A 156 -11.06 7.14 -24.20
N ALA A 157 -9.99 6.41 -23.87
CA ALA A 157 -9.08 5.86 -24.87
C ALA A 157 -9.66 4.61 -25.55
N SER A 158 -9.06 4.20 -26.67
CA SER A 158 -9.45 2.97 -27.35
C SER A 158 -9.27 1.75 -26.42
N PRO A 159 -10.01 0.64 -26.62
CA PRO A 159 -9.80 -0.56 -25.81
C PRO A 159 -8.34 -1.07 -25.84
N LYS A 160 -7.66 -0.92 -26.97
CA LYS A 160 -6.25 -1.28 -27.14
C LYS A 160 -5.33 -0.39 -26.30
N ASP A 161 -5.56 0.92 -26.31
CA ASP A 161 -4.79 1.87 -25.49
C ASP A 161 -5.11 1.70 -24.00
N GLN A 162 -6.36 1.39 -23.62
CA GLN A 162 -6.71 1.08 -22.23
C GLN A 162 -5.91 -0.11 -21.69
N ARG A 163 -5.80 -1.19 -22.48
CA ARG A 163 -4.98 -2.34 -22.12
C ARG A 163 -3.50 -1.97 -22.02
N PHE A 164 -2.99 -1.19 -22.96
CA PHE A 164 -1.62 -0.67 -22.93
C PHE A 164 -1.37 0.19 -21.68
N HIS A 165 -2.30 1.09 -21.32
CA HIS A 165 -2.24 1.88 -20.10
C HIS A 165 -2.14 1.00 -18.86
N THR A 166 -2.95 -0.05 -18.76
CA THR A 166 -2.90 -1.01 -17.65
C THR A 166 -1.53 -1.68 -17.56
N LEU A 167 -0.96 -2.12 -18.68
CA LEU A 167 0.36 -2.72 -18.71
C LEU A 167 1.44 -1.74 -18.25
N VAL A 168 1.50 -0.53 -18.81
CA VAL A 168 2.48 0.50 -18.43
C VAL A 168 2.32 0.86 -16.95
N ALA A 169 1.10 1.03 -16.44
CA ALA A 169 0.84 1.31 -15.03
C ALA A 169 1.43 0.22 -14.12
N LEU A 170 1.29 -1.06 -14.48
CA LEU A 170 1.85 -2.18 -13.73
C LEU A 170 3.38 -2.22 -13.80
N MET A 171 3.97 -1.97 -14.98
CA MET A 171 5.43 -1.88 -15.14
C MET A 171 6.04 -0.76 -14.28
N LEU A 172 5.34 0.37 -14.15
CA LEU A 172 5.75 1.49 -13.30
C LEU A 172 5.52 1.21 -11.81
N SER A 173 4.60 0.31 -11.44
CA SER A 173 4.18 0.11 -10.05
C SER A 173 5.22 -0.57 -9.16
N SER A 174 6.18 -1.30 -9.72
CA SER A 174 7.18 -2.03 -8.92
C SER A 174 7.97 -1.05 -8.04
N GLN A 175 7.99 -1.30 -6.72
CA GLN A 175 8.67 -0.45 -5.74
C GLN A 175 8.34 1.05 -5.85
N THR A 176 7.11 1.37 -6.26
CA THR A 176 6.63 2.75 -6.43
C THR A 176 5.27 2.87 -5.76
N LYS A 177 5.05 3.98 -5.04
CA LYS A 177 3.74 4.23 -4.40
C LYS A 177 2.68 4.48 -5.46
N ASP A 178 1.46 4.00 -5.23
CA ASP A 178 0.31 4.21 -6.12
C ASP A 178 0.09 5.69 -6.46
N THR A 179 0.24 6.58 -5.47
CA THR A 179 0.07 8.03 -5.67
C THR A 179 1.07 8.61 -6.67
N VAL A 180 2.32 8.16 -6.64
CA VAL A 180 3.37 8.61 -7.57
C VAL A 180 3.11 8.02 -8.96
N ASN A 181 2.74 6.75 -9.01
CA ASN A 181 2.42 6.07 -10.27
C ASN A 181 1.23 6.75 -10.98
N ALA A 182 0.16 7.07 -10.25
CA ALA A 182 -1.02 7.72 -10.79
C ALA A 182 -0.72 9.11 -11.39
N VAL A 183 0.10 9.92 -10.71
CA VAL A 183 0.52 11.23 -11.23
C VAL A 183 1.31 11.08 -12.53
N VAL A 184 2.24 10.12 -12.58
CA VAL A 184 3.07 9.88 -13.77
C VAL A 184 2.23 9.32 -14.92
N MET A 185 1.34 8.36 -14.65
CA MET A 185 0.42 7.82 -15.65
C MET A 185 -0.46 8.93 -16.24
N LYS A 186 -1.02 9.80 -15.39
CA LYS A 186 -1.86 10.91 -15.86
C LYS A 186 -1.05 11.87 -16.74
N LYS A 187 0.17 12.23 -16.31
CA LYS A 187 1.08 13.06 -17.09
C LYS A 187 1.38 12.43 -18.45
N MET A 188 1.72 11.13 -18.49
CA MET A 188 2.00 10.44 -19.76
C MET A 188 0.77 10.43 -20.68
N GLN A 189 -0.42 10.22 -20.13
CA GLN A 189 -1.67 10.25 -20.90
C GLN A 189 -2.01 11.61 -21.48
N THR A 190 -1.63 12.71 -20.83
CA THR A 190 -2.01 14.07 -21.27
C THR A 190 -0.91 14.82 -22.01
N GLU A 191 0.36 14.54 -21.72
CA GLU A 191 1.50 15.36 -22.16
C GLU A 191 2.50 14.62 -23.05
N LEU A 192 2.39 13.31 -23.26
CA LEU A 192 3.29 12.62 -24.19
C LEU A 192 3.13 13.19 -25.60
N PRO A 193 4.23 13.54 -26.29
CA PRO A 193 4.17 14.10 -27.62
C PRO A 193 3.67 13.06 -28.63
N PRO A 194 2.92 13.49 -29.65
CA PRO A 194 2.50 12.62 -30.72
C PRO A 194 3.70 12.17 -31.57
N PHE A 195 3.62 10.97 -32.14
CA PHE A 195 4.68 10.43 -32.99
C PHE A 195 4.85 11.20 -34.31
N GLU A 196 3.81 11.89 -34.79
CA GLU A 196 3.85 12.73 -35.99
C GLU A 196 2.85 13.90 -35.89
N PRO A 197 3.02 14.98 -36.69
CA PRO A 197 2.06 16.08 -36.73
C PRO A 197 0.66 15.61 -37.11
N GLY A 198 -0.34 15.96 -36.29
CA GLY A 198 -1.75 15.59 -36.50
C GLY A 198 -2.16 14.28 -35.83
N ALA A 199 -1.22 13.47 -35.32
CA ALA A 199 -1.53 12.30 -34.52
C ALA A 199 -1.97 12.67 -33.09
N PRO A 200 -2.74 11.79 -32.41
CA PRO A 200 -3.18 12.04 -31.04
C PRO A 200 -1.99 12.04 -30.06
N PRO A 201 -1.87 13.05 -29.18
CA PRO A 201 -0.91 13.02 -28.09
C PRO A 201 -1.32 11.99 -27.03
N GLY A 202 -0.47 11.79 -26.04
CA GLY A 202 -0.75 10.94 -24.89
C GLY A 202 -0.15 9.54 -24.97
N LEU A 203 -0.54 8.69 -24.02
CA LEU A 203 0.05 7.38 -23.83
C LEU A 203 -0.56 6.37 -24.81
N ASN A 204 0.09 6.15 -25.94
CA ASN A 204 -0.23 5.03 -26.83
C ASN A 204 1.04 4.37 -27.33
N LEU A 205 0.91 3.22 -27.98
CA LEU A 205 2.05 2.44 -28.42
C LEU A 205 2.96 3.23 -29.37
N ASN A 206 2.38 3.94 -30.34
CA ASN A 206 3.14 4.67 -31.36
C ASN A 206 3.94 5.82 -30.74
N ASN A 207 3.34 6.57 -29.81
CA ASN A 207 4.03 7.65 -29.11
C ASN A 207 5.18 7.12 -28.24
N ILE A 208 5.01 5.95 -27.59
CA ILE A 208 6.09 5.30 -26.84
C ILE A 208 7.20 4.77 -27.74
N LEU A 209 6.88 4.27 -28.94
CA LEU A 209 7.88 3.85 -29.92
C LEU A 209 8.70 5.03 -30.46
N ALA A 210 8.05 6.17 -30.72
CA ALA A 210 8.69 7.34 -31.31
C ALA A 210 9.49 8.19 -30.32
N ILE A 211 9.06 8.27 -29.05
CA ILE A 211 9.72 9.14 -28.07
C ILE A 211 11.17 8.71 -27.78
N ASP A 212 12.06 9.71 -27.67
CA ASP A 212 13.45 9.50 -27.25
C ASP A 212 13.50 8.87 -25.84
N PRO A 213 14.34 7.85 -25.60
CA PRO A 213 14.44 7.21 -24.29
C PRO A 213 14.80 8.17 -23.15
N LYS A 214 15.61 9.22 -23.38
CA LYS A 214 15.95 10.19 -22.33
C LYS A 214 14.71 11.02 -21.96
N LEU A 215 13.95 11.46 -22.95
CA LEU A 215 12.70 12.19 -22.70
C LEU A 215 11.68 11.30 -21.97
N LEU A 216 11.51 10.04 -22.39
CA LEU A 216 10.66 9.09 -21.66
C LEU A 216 11.12 8.92 -20.21
N ASN A 217 12.42 8.82 -19.96
CA ASN A 217 12.98 8.75 -18.62
C ASN A 217 12.65 10.01 -17.80
N GLU A 218 12.69 11.20 -18.40
CA GLU A 218 12.25 12.45 -17.78
C GLU A 218 10.75 12.50 -17.49
N PHE A 219 9.90 11.81 -18.26
CA PHE A 219 8.48 11.66 -17.92
C PHE A 219 8.29 10.83 -16.65
N ILE A 220 9.08 9.76 -16.49
CA ILE A 220 8.91 8.78 -15.41
C ILE A 220 9.93 8.91 -14.27
N TRP A 221 10.71 9.99 -14.21
CA TRP A 221 11.83 10.17 -13.27
C TRP A 221 11.45 10.03 -11.78
N ALA A 222 10.19 10.33 -11.45
CA ALA A 222 9.66 10.24 -10.09
C ALA A 222 9.44 8.78 -9.64
N VAL A 223 9.33 7.86 -10.59
CA VAL A 223 9.14 6.42 -10.36
C VAL A 223 10.45 5.79 -9.90
N GLY A 224 10.39 4.85 -8.94
CA GLY A 224 11.57 4.11 -8.49
C GLY A 224 12.15 3.27 -9.62
N PHE A 225 13.49 3.19 -9.74
CA PHE A 225 14.18 2.44 -10.81
C PHE A 225 13.80 2.87 -12.24
N HIS A 226 13.49 4.16 -12.44
CA HIS A 226 13.04 4.69 -13.72
C HIS A 226 13.98 4.38 -14.89
N ASN A 227 15.30 4.31 -14.68
CA ASN A 227 16.26 3.95 -15.74
C ASN A 227 16.02 2.57 -16.36
N ASN A 228 15.82 1.54 -15.54
CA ASN A 228 15.53 0.20 -16.04
C ASN A 228 14.11 0.12 -16.60
N LYS A 229 13.15 0.82 -15.97
CA LYS A 229 11.77 0.90 -16.48
C LYS A 229 11.68 1.56 -17.85
N THR A 230 12.46 2.61 -18.13
CA THR A 230 12.54 3.21 -19.47
C THR A 230 12.94 2.16 -20.51
N LYS A 231 13.99 1.38 -20.22
CA LYS A 231 14.45 0.31 -21.12
C LYS A 231 13.36 -0.73 -21.35
N TYR A 232 12.74 -1.22 -20.27
CA TYR A 232 11.69 -2.23 -20.34
C TYR A 232 10.47 -1.75 -21.11
N ILE A 233 10.02 -0.51 -20.91
CA ILE A 233 8.87 0.06 -21.62
C ILE A 233 9.17 0.17 -23.13
N LYS A 234 10.37 0.64 -23.52
CA LYS A 234 10.76 0.71 -24.93
C LYS A 234 10.85 -0.66 -25.58
N GLN A 235 11.53 -1.61 -24.94
CA GLN A 235 11.64 -2.99 -25.44
C GLN A 235 10.28 -3.68 -25.53
N THR A 236 9.41 -3.45 -24.53
CA THR A 236 8.04 -3.97 -24.55
C THR A 236 7.29 -3.41 -25.75
N ALA A 237 7.33 -2.10 -25.97
CA ALA A 237 6.67 -1.47 -27.11
C ALA A 237 7.12 -2.06 -28.46
N GLU A 238 8.42 -2.30 -28.63
CA GLU A 238 8.97 -2.98 -29.82
C GLU A 238 8.41 -4.41 -29.96
N ILE A 239 8.41 -5.20 -28.88
CA ILE A 239 7.85 -6.56 -28.87
C ILE A 239 6.36 -6.55 -29.21
N LEU A 240 5.58 -5.60 -28.68
CA LEU A 240 4.14 -5.51 -28.96
C LEU A 240 3.90 -5.22 -30.43
N ARG A 241 4.62 -4.26 -31.02
CA ARG A 241 4.56 -3.95 -32.45
C ARG A 241 4.89 -5.17 -33.30
N ASP A 242 5.98 -5.86 -32.99
CA ASP A 242 6.55 -6.89 -33.87
C ASP A 242 5.88 -8.26 -33.74
N LYS A 243 5.39 -8.61 -32.53
CA LYS A 243 4.89 -9.98 -32.23
C LYS A 243 3.41 -10.05 -31.87
N TRP A 244 2.80 -8.94 -31.48
CA TRP A 244 1.45 -8.91 -30.92
C TRP A 244 0.51 -7.94 -31.65
N ASP A 245 0.83 -7.60 -32.90
CA ASP A 245 0.05 -6.68 -33.74
C ASP A 245 -0.26 -5.34 -33.02
N GLY A 246 0.69 -4.89 -32.20
CA GLY A 246 0.61 -3.68 -31.39
C GLY A 246 -0.33 -3.73 -30.19
N ASP A 247 -0.96 -4.87 -29.85
CA ASP A 247 -1.73 -5.04 -28.61
C ASP A 247 -0.90 -5.78 -27.56
N ILE A 248 -1.37 -5.82 -26.31
CA ILE A 248 -0.72 -6.62 -25.26
C ILE A 248 -1.05 -8.11 -25.43
N PRO A 249 -0.21 -9.04 -24.94
CA PRO A 249 -0.54 -10.46 -24.93
C PRO A 249 -1.81 -10.75 -24.12
N ASN A 250 -2.58 -11.75 -24.56
CA ASN A 250 -3.81 -12.20 -23.90
C ASN A 250 -3.66 -13.53 -23.15
N THR A 251 -2.42 -13.89 -22.81
CA THR A 251 -2.03 -15.07 -22.02
C THR A 251 -1.04 -14.66 -20.92
N ILE A 252 -0.98 -15.46 -19.84
CA ILE A 252 -0.04 -15.21 -18.73
C ILE A 252 1.40 -15.35 -19.20
N GLU A 253 1.69 -16.40 -19.96
CA GLU A 253 3.01 -16.70 -20.51
C GLU A 253 3.48 -15.59 -21.45
N GLY A 254 2.58 -15.08 -22.28
CA GLY A 254 2.86 -13.96 -23.17
C GLY A 254 3.21 -12.69 -22.38
N LEU A 255 2.44 -12.36 -21.35
CA LEU A 255 2.72 -11.19 -20.51
C LEU A 255 4.03 -11.33 -19.74
N VAL A 256 4.31 -12.48 -19.14
CA VAL A 256 5.56 -12.75 -18.41
C VAL A 256 6.79 -12.75 -19.33
N SER A 257 6.60 -12.99 -20.64
CA SER A 257 7.70 -12.89 -21.62
C SER A 257 8.17 -11.45 -21.87
N LEU A 258 7.39 -10.45 -21.44
CA LEU A 258 7.74 -9.04 -21.58
C LEU A 258 8.78 -8.63 -20.53
N PRO A 259 9.79 -7.81 -20.89
CA PRO A 259 10.83 -7.42 -19.96
C PRO A 259 10.26 -6.61 -18.79
N GLY A 260 10.65 -6.99 -17.57
CA GLY A 260 10.18 -6.34 -16.34
C GLY A 260 8.77 -6.73 -15.89
N VAL A 261 8.08 -7.64 -16.59
CA VAL A 261 6.74 -8.12 -16.23
C VAL A 261 6.84 -9.46 -15.50
N GLY A 262 6.61 -9.45 -14.18
CA GLY A 262 6.57 -10.66 -13.37
C GLY A 262 5.17 -11.31 -13.29
N PRO A 263 5.05 -12.52 -12.72
CA PRO A 263 3.78 -13.25 -12.60
C PRO A 263 2.65 -12.44 -11.95
N LYS A 264 2.93 -11.70 -10.86
CA LYS A 264 1.94 -10.79 -10.23
C LYS A 264 1.34 -9.83 -11.26
N MET A 265 2.20 -9.16 -12.04
CA MET A 265 1.76 -8.18 -13.02
C MET A 265 0.95 -8.85 -14.12
N ALA A 266 1.36 -10.03 -14.60
CA ALA A 266 0.63 -10.77 -15.60
C ALA A 266 -0.80 -11.14 -15.14
N TYR A 267 -0.97 -11.68 -13.91
CA TYR A 267 -2.30 -12.00 -13.39
C TYR A 267 -3.19 -10.77 -13.21
N LEU A 268 -2.64 -9.67 -12.67
CA LEU A 268 -3.39 -8.42 -12.53
C LEU A 268 -3.75 -7.83 -13.90
N CYS A 269 -2.82 -7.85 -14.85
CA CYS A 269 -3.05 -7.38 -16.20
C CYS A 269 -4.14 -8.21 -16.90
N MET A 270 -4.09 -9.55 -16.85
CA MET A 270 -5.15 -10.40 -17.39
C MET A 270 -6.52 -10.12 -16.77
N SER A 271 -6.56 -9.90 -15.46
CA SER A 271 -7.80 -9.59 -14.75
C SER A 271 -8.39 -8.26 -15.20
N VAL A 272 -7.58 -7.21 -15.28
CA VAL A 272 -8.04 -5.83 -15.54
C VAL A 272 -8.22 -5.56 -17.04
N ALA A 273 -7.22 -5.92 -17.85
CA ALA A 273 -7.15 -5.58 -19.26
C ALA A 273 -8.04 -6.51 -20.13
N TRP A 274 -8.20 -7.77 -19.70
CA TRP A 274 -8.93 -8.79 -20.46
C TRP A 274 -10.18 -9.33 -19.75
N GLY A 275 -10.44 -8.93 -18.50
CA GLY A 275 -11.54 -9.48 -17.71
C GLY A 275 -11.38 -10.97 -17.38
N LYS A 276 -10.16 -11.52 -17.49
CA LYS A 276 -9.89 -12.95 -17.28
C LYS A 276 -9.21 -13.17 -15.93
N HIS A 277 -9.97 -13.64 -14.96
CA HIS A 277 -9.51 -13.91 -13.59
C HIS A 277 -8.81 -15.28 -13.49
N LEU A 278 -7.67 -15.42 -14.18
CA LEU A 278 -6.90 -16.66 -14.27
C LEU A 278 -6.09 -16.95 -12.98
N GLY A 279 -5.88 -15.94 -12.14
CA GLY A 279 -5.22 -16.14 -10.87
C GLY A 279 -5.09 -14.92 -9.99
N ILE A 280 -4.47 -15.12 -8.84
CA ILE A 280 -4.31 -14.09 -7.81
C ILE A 280 -2.96 -13.40 -8.00
N GLY A 281 -2.99 -12.09 -8.26
CA GLY A 281 -1.78 -11.27 -8.22
C GLY A 281 -1.32 -11.07 -6.79
N VAL A 282 -0.33 -11.83 -6.33
CA VAL A 282 0.19 -11.70 -4.96
C VAL A 282 1.31 -10.66 -4.90
N ASP A 283 1.14 -9.67 -4.03
CA ASP A 283 2.15 -8.65 -3.76
C ASP A 283 2.62 -8.67 -2.31
N VAL A 284 3.42 -7.68 -1.93
CA VAL A 284 3.95 -7.56 -0.57
C VAL A 284 2.85 -7.42 0.50
N HIS A 285 1.69 -6.87 0.16
CA HIS A 285 0.56 -6.75 1.07
C HIS A 285 -0.16 -8.09 1.23
N VAL A 286 -0.57 -8.70 0.12
CA VAL A 286 -1.24 -10.01 0.11
C VAL A 286 -0.37 -11.05 0.80
N HIS A 287 0.90 -11.16 0.39
CA HIS A 287 1.85 -12.12 0.97
C HIS A 287 2.03 -11.90 2.48
N ARG A 288 2.33 -10.67 2.91
CA ARG A 288 2.55 -10.38 4.34
C ARG A 288 1.30 -10.65 5.17
N ILE A 289 0.14 -10.12 4.75
CA ILE A 289 -1.07 -10.10 5.57
C ILE A 289 -1.65 -11.51 5.75
N THR A 290 -1.71 -12.30 4.69
CA THR A 290 -2.23 -13.68 4.74
C THR A 290 -1.35 -14.60 5.59
N ASN A 291 -0.01 -14.41 5.55
CA ASN A 291 0.91 -15.09 6.47
C ASN A 291 0.75 -14.60 7.93
N LEU A 292 0.49 -13.30 8.16
CA LEU A 292 0.22 -12.76 9.50
C LEU A 292 -1.08 -13.29 10.12
N TRP A 293 -2.13 -13.46 9.31
CA TRP A 293 -3.36 -14.12 9.74
C TRP A 293 -3.16 -15.59 10.04
N GLY A 294 -2.13 -16.20 9.45
CA GLY A 294 -1.84 -17.61 9.59
C GLY A 294 -2.73 -18.48 8.72
N TRP A 295 -3.25 -17.94 7.62
CA TRP A 295 -3.94 -18.73 6.60
C TRP A 295 -3.02 -19.79 6.00
N HIS A 296 -1.74 -19.45 5.86
CA HIS A 296 -0.68 -20.35 5.43
C HIS A 296 0.67 -19.90 6.00
N LYS A 297 1.71 -20.69 5.71
CA LYS A 297 3.10 -20.38 6.03
C LYS A 297 3.97 -20.62 4.78
N THR A 298 4.19 -19.56 4.02
CA THR A 298 4.89 -19.57 2.73
C THR A 298 6.06 -18.61 2.76
N LYS A 299 7.12 -18.88 1.99
CA LYS A 299 8.34 -18.06 1.98
C LYS A 299 8.35 -17.01 0.88
N ASN A 300 7.65 -17.26 -0.22
CA ASN A 300 7.64 -16.37 -1.38
C ASN A 300 6.20 -16.10 -1.89
N PRO A 301 5.99 -15.06 -2.70
CA PRO A 301 4.68 -14.71 -3.25
C PRO A 301 4.03 -15.80 -4.12
N GLU A 302 4.81 -16.57 -4.90
CA GLU A 302 4.27 -17.62 -5.76
C GLU A 302 3.72 -18.82 -4.96
N GLU A 303 4.40 -19.20 -3.89
CA GLU A 303 3.88 -20.18 -2.92
C GLU A 303 2.59 -19.68 -2.28
N THR A 304 2.51 -18.39 -1.92
CA THR A 304 1.26 -17.78 -1.43
C THR A 304 0.16 -17.85 -2.48
N ARG A 305 0.44 -17.50 -3.74
CA ARG A 305 -0.56 -17.56 -4.82
C ARG A 305 -1.14 -18.96 -4.96
N THR A 306 -0.26 -19.95 -5.10
CA THR A 306 -0.65 -21.35 -5.30
C THR A 306 -1.44 -21.86 -4.10
N THR A 307 -1.03 -21.48 -2.88
CA THR A 307 -1.74 -21.87 -1.66
C THR A 307 -3.12 -21.21 -1.60
N LEU A 308 -3.23 -19.91 -1.85
CA LEU A 308 -4.53 -19.23 -1.85
C LEU A 308 -5.47 -19.82 -2.91
N GLN A 309 -4.99 -20.05 -4.13
CA GLN A 309 -5.81 -20.60 -5.23
C GLN A 309 -6.33 -22.01 -4.95
N SER A 310 -5.64 -22.79 -4.10
CA SER A 310 -6.04 -24.16 -3.81
C SER A 310 -7.25 -24.29 -2.87
N TRP A 311 -7.67 -23.22 -2.19
CA TRP A 311 -8.81 -23.25 -1.27
C TRP A 311 -9.71 -22.01 -1.32
N LEU A 312 -9.21 -20.85 -1.76
CA LEU A 312 -10.00 -19.62 -1.86
C LEU A 312 -10.94 -19.72 -3.07
N PRO A 313 -12.25 -19.50 -2.92
CA PRO A 313 -13.20 -19.48 -4.03
C PRO A 313 -12.78 -18.53 -5.16
N GLN A 314 -12.97 -18.96 -6.42
CA GLN A 314 -12.47 -18.24 -7.60
C GLN A 314 -13.09 -16.85 -7.77
N ASP A 315 -14.33 -16.67 -7.34
CA ASP A 315 -15.04 -15.39 -7.33
C ASP A 315 -14.41 -14.35 -6.39
N ARG A 316 -13.52 -14.76 -5.48
CA ARG A 316 -12.75 -13.87 -4.59
C ARG A 316 -11.37 -13.52 -5.13
N TRP A 317 -10.91 -14.14 -6.22
CA TRP A 317 -9.53 -14.00 -6.71
C TRP A 317 -9.23 -12.61 -7.25
N HIS A 318 -10.21 -11.97 -7.90
CA HIS A 318 -10.05 -10.60 -8.37
C HIS A 318 -10.01 -9.61 -7.18
N GLU A 319 -10.91 -9.76 -6.22
CA GLU A 319 -11.14 -8.78 -5.15
C GLU A 319 -10.02 -8.80 -4.09
N ILE A 320 -9.43 -9.97 -3.80
CA ILE A 320 -8.52 -10.14 -2.67
C ILE A 320 -7.28 -9.23 -2.73
N ASN A 321 -6.68 -9.01 -3.91
CA ASN A 321 -5.52 -8.13 -4.00
C ASN A 321 -5.89 -6.70 -3.57
N HIS A 322 -6.93 -6.14 -4.18
CA HIS A 322 -7.40 -4.78 -3.90
C HIS A 322 -7.77 -4.58 -2.42
N LEU A 323 -8.46 -5.55 -1.82
CA LEU A 323 -8.83 -5.51 -0.40
C LEU A 323 -7.59 -5.44 0.50
N LEU A 324 -6.62 -6.34 0.28
CA LEU A 324 -5.46 -6.46 1.15
C LEU A 324 -4.43 -5.35 0.93
N VAL A 325 -4.29 -4.83 -0.30
CA VAL A 325 -3.48 -3.64 -0.56
C VAL A 325 -4.01 -2.47 0.23
N GLY A 326 -5.31 -2.17 0.13
CA GLY A 326 -5.87 -1.01 0.83
C GLY A 326 -5.90 -1.19 2.35
N LEU A 327 -6.17 -2.39 2.87
CA LEU A 327 -5.99 -2.70 4.29
C LEU A 327 -4.54 -2.47 4.74
N GLY A 328 -3.58 -2.90 3.92
CA GLY A 328 -2.15 -2.79 4.20
C GLY A 328 -1.58 -1.38 4.04
N GLN A 329 -2.27 -0.49 3.32
CA GLN A 329 -1.93 0.93 3.16
C GLN A 329 -2.50 1.79 4.29
N SER A 330 -3.63 1.39 4.89
CA SER A 330 -4.38 2.20 5.86
C SER A 330 -4.22 1.73 7.32
N VAL A 331 -4.32 0.42 7.57
CA VAL A 331 -4.44 -0.15 8.93
C VAL A 331 -3.33 -1.16 9.24
N CYS A 332 -3.18 -2.19 8.40
CA CYS A 332 -2.21 -3.29 8.59
C CYS A 332 -0.84 -2.94 7.99
N LEU A 333 -0.29 -1.80 8.42
CA LEU A 333 0.97 -1.25 7.93
C LEU A 333 2.16 -2.21 8.12
N PRO A 334 3.18 -2.18 7.26
CA PRO A 334 4.37 -3.02 7.43
C PRO A 334 5.12 -2.72 8.74
N VAL A 335 5.17 -1.45 9.13
CA VAL A 335 5.73 -0.96 10.40
C VAL A 335 4.64 -0.17 11.11
N GLY A 336 4.51 -0.36 12.43
CA GLY A 336 3.54 0.40 13.22
C GLY A 336 2.08 0.01 12.96
N ARG A 337 1.76 -1.29 12.81
CA ARG A 337 0.38 -1.79 12.64
C ARG A 337 -0.60 -1.14 13.63
N LYS A 338 -1.73 -0.66 13.12
CA LYS A 338 -2.79 -0.02 13.91
C LYS A 338 -3.78 -1.04 14.47
N CYS A 339 -3.29 -2.01 15.24
CA CYS A 339 -4.12 -3.13 15.71
C CYS A 339 -5.28 -2.69 16.64
N GLY A 340 -5.17 -1.54 17.31
CA GLY A 340 -6.25 -0.95 18.11
C GLY A 340 -7.38 -0.33 17.30
N GLU A 341 -7.16 -0.04 16.02
CA GLU A 341 -8.16 0.47 15.07
C GLU A 341 -8.63 -0.60 14.08
N CYS A 342 -8.12 -1.83 14.21
CA CYS A 342 -8.39 -2.92 13.28
C CYS A 342 -9.50 -3.81 13.82
N ASP A 343 -10.62 -3.90 13.11
CA ASP A 343 -11.78 -4.71 13.54
C ASP A 343 -11.41 -6.19 13.70
N LEU A 344 -10.54 -6.75 12.84
CA LEU A 344 -10.01 -8.10 13.04
C LEU A 344 -9.25 -8.26 14.37
N GLY A 345 -8.51 -7.23 14.79
CA GLY A 345 -7.82 -7.23 16.08
C GLY A 345 -8.80 -7.14 17.23
N LEU A 346 -9.75 -6.20 17.14
CA LEU A 346 -10.77 -5.91 18.15
C LEU A 346 -11.74 -7.08 18.36
N GLU A 347 -12.16 -7.77 17.31
CA GLU A 347 -13.01 -8.97 17.34
C GLU A 347 -12.25 -10.22 17.77
N GLY A 348 -10.91 -10.14 17.88
CA GLY A 348 -10.08 -11.28 18.20
C GLY A 348 -10.01 -12.31 17.07
N LEU A 349 -10.14 -11.87 15.81
CA LEU A 349 -9.99 -12.65 14.57
C LEU A 349 -8.58 -12.59 13.96
N CYS A 350 -7.70 -11.67 14.37
CA CYS A 350 -6.31 -11.63 13.90
C CYS A 350 -5.35 -12.33 14.87
N LYS A 351 -4.51 -13.24 14.36
CA LYS A 351 -3.52 -14.01 15.15
C LYS A 351 -2.32 -13.14 15.54
N ALA A 352 -1.82 -12.37 14.59
CA ALA A 352 -0.65 -11.48 14.75
C ALA A 352 -0.99 -10.08 15.28
N ALA A 353 -2.22 -9.87 15.79
CA ALA A 353 -2.61 -8.60 16.38
C ALA A 353 -1.76 -8.30 17.62
N ASP A 354 -1.27 -7.06 17.69
CA ASP A 354 -0.62 -6.54 18.89
C ASP A 354 -1.66 -6.37 19.99
N ARG A 355 -1.57 -7.20 21.03
CA ARG A 355 -2.57 -7.30 22.09
C ARG A 355 -2.62 -6.04 22.95
N ALA A 356 -1.50 -5.36 23.17
CA ALA A 356 -1.47 -4.13 23.93
C ALA A 356 -2.26 -3.03 23.20
N LYS A 357 -2.04 -2.88 21.89
CA LYS A 357 -2.79 -1.94 21.05
C LYS A 357 -4.27 -2.27 20.96
N VAL A 358 -4.62 -3.56 20.88
CA VAL A 358 -6.03 -4.00 20.87
C VAL A 358 -6.72 -3.64 22.18
N SER A 359 -6.08 -3.89 23.32
CA SER A 359 -6.65 -3.54 24.64
C SER A 359 -6.88 -2.04 24.77
N ALA A 360 -5.89 -1.21 24.40
CA ALA A 360 -6.03 0.24 24.40
C ALA A 360 -7.16 0.70 23.45
N GLY A 361 -7.24 0.12 22.23
CA GLY A 361 -8.31 0.45 21.29
C GLY A 361 -9.71 0.07 21.78
N ARG A 362 -9.85 -1.00 22.57
CA ARG A 362 -11.11 -1.38 23.20
C ARG A 362 -11.52 -0.41 24.30
N GLN A 363 -10.58 0.06 25.13
CA GLN A 363 -10.83 1.06 26.16
C GLN A 363 -11.32 2.38 25.55
N LEU A 364 -10.60 2.90 24.56
CA LEU A 364 -11.00 4.12 23.83
C LEU A 364 -12.39 3.98 23.19
N LYS A 365 -12.74 2.79 22.68
CA LYS A 365 -14.08 2.54 22.12
C LYS A 365 -15.16 2.53 23.20
N ALA A 366 -14.87 1.97 24.39
CA ALA A 366 -15.80 1.99 25.51
C ALA A 366 -16.04 3.42 26.02
N GLU A 367 -14.97 4.19 26.25
CA GLU A 367 -15.05 5.61 26.64
C GLU A 367 -15.84 6.46 25.63
N LYS A 368 -15.65 6.18 24.33
CA LYS A 368 -16.42 6.84 23.27
C LYS A 368 -17.92 6.50 23.31
N ILE A 369 -18.27 5.24 23.56
CA ILE A 369 -19.67 4.83 23.70
C ILE A 369 -20.30 5.47 24.94
N GLU A 370 -19.57 5.54 26.05
CA GLU A 370 -20.04 6.17 27.29
C GLU A 370 -20.27 7.67 27.12
N SER A 371 -19.35 8.39 26.47
CA SER A 371 -19.51 9.82 26.17
C SER A 371 -20.65 10.10 25.18
N GLU A 372 -20.83 9.26 24.14
CA GLU A 372 -21.96 9.38 23.21
C GLU A 372 -23.30 9.12 23.92
N ALA A 373 -23.36 8.13 24.83
CA ALA A 373 -24.54 7.86 25.63
C ALA A 373 -24.87 8.99 26.62
N GLN A 374 -23.84 9.59 27.24
CA GLN A 374 -24.02 10.76 28.12
C GLN A 374 -24.54 11.98 27.34
N ASN A 375 -24.00 12.25 26.15
CA ASN A 375 -24.49 13.34 25.31
C ASN A 375 -25.93 13.11 24.83
N ASP A 376 -26.29 11.89 24.43
CA ASP A 376 -27.67 11.57 24.01
C ASP A 376 -28.66 11.67 25.19
N THR A 377 -28.20 11.38 26.41
CA THR A 377 -28.99 11.57 27.64
C THR A 377 -29.18 13.06 27.98
N LEU A 378 -28.13 13.88 27.84
CA LEU A 378 -28.22 15.33 28.04
C LEU A 378 -29.18 15.98 27.04
N VAL A 379 -29.10 15.62 25.75
CA VAL A 379 -30.01 16.11 24.71
C VAL A 379 -31.47 15.72 24.99
N LYS A 380 -31.74 14.47 25.41
CA LYS A 380 -33.09 14.05 25.81
C LYS A 380 -33.63 14.81 27.03
N THR A 381 -32.75 15.15 27.97
CA THR A 381 -33.11 15.89 29.18
C THR A 381 -33.44 17.35 28.85
N GLU A 382 -32.64 18.02 28.02
CA GLU A 382 -32.91 19.39 27.54
C GLU A 382 -34.19 19.48 26.71
N VAL A 383 -34.47 18.50 25.85
CA VAL A 383 -35.72 18.44 25.08
C VAL A 383 -36.93 18.25 25.99
N SER A 384 -36.82 17.40 27.02
CA SER A 384 -37.91 17.17 27.99
C SER A 384 -38.19 18.43 28.82
N GLN A 385 -37.15 19.13 29.29
CA GLN A 385 -37.30 20.39 30.02
C GLN A 385 -37.94 21.49 29.14
N ASN A 386 -37.57 21.59 27.87
CA ASN A 386 -38.17 22.55 26.93
C ASN A 386 -39.63 22.22 26.55
N ILE A 387 -40.06 20.96 26.65
CA ILE A 387 -41.47 20.56 26.46
C ILE A 387 -42.31 20.94 27.68
N VAL A 388 -41.81 20.68 28.90
CA VAL A 388 -42.50 21.02 30.15
C VAL A 388 -42.69 22.54 30.30
N ILE A 389 -41.69 23.35 29.93
CA ILE A 389 -41.80 24.83 29.98
C ILE A 389 -42.85 25.37 28.99
N LYS A 390 -43.18 24.65 27.92
CA LYS A 390 -44.22 25.06 26.96
C LYS A 390 -45.64 24.69 27.41
N GLU A 391 -45.82 23.69 28.27
CA GLU A 391 -47.14 23.31 28.80
C GLU A 391 -47.59 24.16 29.99
N GLU A 392 -46.67 24.78 30.74
CA GLU A 392 -47.01 25.68 31.86
C GLU A 392 -47.35 27.13 31.44
N GLY A 393 -47.44 27.40 30.14
CA GLY A 393 -47.65 28.74 29.56
C GLY A 393 -49.03 29.01 28.96
N VAL A 394 -50.09 28.28 29.36
CA VAL A 394 -51.47 28.57 28.94
C VAL A 394 -52.43 28.43 30.13
N VAL A 395 -52.59 29.53 30.88
CA VAL A 395 -53.81 29.85 31.65
C VAL A 395 -54.09 31.34 31.48
#